data_AF-A0A7Y3KUS2-F1
#
_entry.id   AF-A0A7Y3KUS2-F1
#
_cell.length_a   1.000
_cell.length_b   1.000
_cell.length_c   1.000
_cell.angle_alpha   90.00
_cell.angle_beta   90.00
_cell.angle_gamma   90.00
#
_symmetry.space_group_name_H-M   'P 1'
#
loop_
_entity.id
_entity.type
_entity.pdbx_description
1 polymer ?
#
loop_
_entity_poly.entity_id
_entity_poly.type
_entity_poly.pdbx_seq_one_letter_code
_entity_poly.pdbx_strand_id
1 'polypeptide(L)'
;MTPTPSDLPEAAKRRLSQGAFTSGLSVSDFAACLEMGLEPLGLVQGFCAMQWTTFGSFGRGVTPFAGSSSGYVENYQCPHGMISSEHRMWGQNYEQTWIENSWRDGFNSAYSRMLEEAGTLGAHGVVGLIDSEGPLSDVGVVEFHLSGTAVRVLDAPAPHHVWSTYLAGQRLAKIFEAGYAPVSVVSSVASVRVLSSCITEYLMGGTGAMWSVNAETTEIEQIVSAQNESRAIARSFVRAQLHGDALHGASMTGLTREFAQGDLEIQSRLSGNRIRRFKDFDPLTAPRPTVRLS
;
A
#
# COMPACT_ATOMS: atom_id res chain seq x y z
N MET A 1 -23.83 -26.40 24.91
CA MET A 1 -23.94 -25.24 25.83
C MET A 1 -23.89 -25.77 27.25
N THR A 2 -22.78 -25.56 27.95
CA THR A 2 -22.67 -25.83 29.39
C THR A 2 -23.57 -24.85 30.15
N PRO A 3 -24.35 -25.29 31.16
CA PRO A 3 -25.21 -24.39 31.91
C PRO A 3 -24.37 -23.36 32.67
N THR A 4 -24.74 -22.10 32.54
CA THR A 4 -24.10 -20.98 33.24
C THR A 4 -24.30 -21.15 34.75
N PRO A 5 -23.25 -21.14 35.59
CA PRO A 5 -23.38 -21.33 37.03
C PRO A 5 -24.36 -20.32 37.66
N SER A 6 -25.26 -20.81 38.53
CA SER A 6 -26.34 -20.00 39.14
C SER A 6 -25.85 -18.83 39.99
N ASP A 7 -24.61 -18.91 40.48
CA ASP A 7 -24.03 -18.00 41.48
C ASP A 7 -23.18 -16.88 40.87
N LEU A 8 -23.22 -16.71 39.55
CA LEU A 8 -22.51 -15.61 38.91
C LEU A 8 -23.21 -14.26 39.18
N PRO A 9 -22.45 -13.20 39.53
CA PRO A 9 -22.97 -11.85 39.59
C PRO A 9 -23.69 -11.46 38.30
N GLU A 10 -24.72 -10.61 38.38
CA GLU A 10 -25.53 -10.21 37.22
C GLU A 10 -24.67 -9.68 36.06
N ALA A 11 -23.62 -8.91 36.38
CA ALA A 11 -22.66 -8.41 35.39
C ALA A 11 -21.91 -9.54 34.66
N ALA A 12 -21.57 -10.64 35.35
CA ALA A 12 -20.92 -11.80 34.74
C ALA A 12 -21.88 -12.61 33.87
N LYS A 13 -23.15 -12.75 34.29
CA LYS A 13 -24.21 -13.35 33.47
C LYS A 13 -24.45 -12.56 32.18
N ARG A 14 -24.54 -11.22 32.28
CA ARG A 14 -24.67 -10.32 31.11
C ARG A 14 -23.49 -10.47 30.14
N ARG A 15 -22.24 -10.46 30.65
CA ARG A 15 -21.04 -10.64 29.80
C ARG A 15 -21.02 -12.00 29.11
N LEU A 16 -21.31 -13.09 29.84
CA LEU A 16 -21.34 -14.43 29.25
C LEU A 16 -22.46 -14.60 28.22
N SER A 17 -23.60 -13.94 28.43
CA SER A 17 -24.69 -13.93 27.43
C SER A 17 -24.38 -13.10 26.18
N GLN A 18 -23.48 -12.11 26.28
CA GLN A 18 -23.10 -11.22 25.18
C GLN A 18 -21.94 -11.79 24.34
N GLY A 19 -21.33 -12.91 24.75
CA GLY A 19 -20.14 -13.46 24.10
C GLY A 19 -18.89 -12.62 24.33
N ALA A 20 -17.76 -13.08 23.80
CA ALA A 20 -16.50 -12.35 23.79
C ALA A 20 -15.93 -12.36 22.37
N PHE A 21 -15.36 -11.24 21.94
CA PHE A 21 -14.68 -11.10 20.66
C PHE A 21 -13.39 -10.30 20.84
N THR A 22 -12.45 -10.47 19.91
CA THR A 22 -11.22 -9.69 19.82
C THR A 22 -11.38 -8.54 18.83
N SER A 23 -10.64 -7.46 18.99
CA SER A 23 -10.66 -6.35 18.03
C SER A 23 -9.32 -5.63 18.02
N GLY A 24 -8.94 -5.11 16.85
CA GLY A 24 -7.80 -4.20 16.68
C GLY A 24 -8.14 -2.73 16.93
N LEU A 25 -9.37 -2.41 17.34
CA LEU A 25 -9.82 -1.04 17.55
C LEU A 25 -9.32 -0.46 18.87
N SER A 26 -9.00 0.83 18.86
CA SER A 26 -8.87 1.61 20.09
C SER A 26 -10.23 1.76 20.78
N VAL A 27 -10.27 2.12 22.07
CA VAL A 27 -11.52 2.33 22.81
C VAL A 27 -12.42 3.39 22.13
N SER A 28 -11.82 4.49 21.66
CA SER A 28 -12.55 5.53 20.95
C SER A 28 -13.08 5.05 19.60
N ASP A 29 -12.31 4.22 18.88
CA ASP A 29 -12.75 3.72 17.59
C ASP A 29 -13.87 2.69 17.74
N PHE A 30 -13.80 1.86 18.78
CA PHE A 30 -14.85 0.92 19.15
C PHE A 30 -16.18 1.64 19.45
N ALA A 31 -16.13 2.67 20.31
CA ALA A 31 -17.32 3.46 20.65
C ALA A 31 -17.93 4.12 19.41
N ALA A 32 -17.10 4.73 18.55
CA ALA A 32 -17.56 5.36 17.32
C ALA A 32 -18.14 4.35 16.31
N CYS A 33 -17.67 3.09 16.28
CA CYS A 33 -18.32 2.04 15.47
C CYS A 33 -19.76 1.82 15.92
N LEU A 34 -19.99 1.68 17.23
CA LEU A 34 -21.33 1.48 17.78
C LEU A 34 -22.25 2.67 17.49
N GLU A 35 -21.76 3.91 17.60
CA GLU A 35 -22.51 5.12 17.26
C GLU A 35 -22.93 5.17 15.78
N MET A 36 -22.13 4.59 14.88
CA MET A 36 -22.45 4.45 13.46
C MET A 36 -23.39 3.27 13.16
N GLY A 37 -23.80 2.49 14.16
CA GLY A 37 -24.55 1.24 13.93
C GLY A 37 -23.70 0.12 13.34
N LEU A 38 -22.37 0.17 13.55
CA LEU A 38 -21.44 -0.90 13.21
C LEU A 38 -21.16 -1.75 14.45
N GLU A 39 -21.63 -2.99 14.46
CA GLU A 39 -21.36 -3.99 15.49
C GLU A 39 -20.03 -4.70 15.19
N PRO A 40 -18.98 -4.55 16.04
CA PRO A 40 -17.73 -5.29 15.86
C PRO A 40 -17.91 -6.78 16.18
N LEU A 41 -17.40 -7.64 15.30
CA LEU A 41 -17.58 -9.08 15.38
C LEU A 41 -16.32 -9.83 15.83
N GLY A 42 -15.14 -9.34 15.46
CA GLY A 42 -13.88 -10.05 15.70
C GLY A 42 -12.69 -9.43 14.98
N LEU A 43 -11.48 -9.76 15.46
CA LEU A 43 -10.25 -9.53 14.72
C LEU A 43 -10.19 -10.57 13.60
N VAL A 44 -9.87 -10.12 12.39
CA VAL A 44 -9.65 -10.97 11.21
C VAL A 44 -8.27 -10.73 10.66
N GLN A 45 -7.66 -11.78 10.10
CA GLN A 45 -6.28 -11.75 9.65
C GLN A 45 -6.09 -12.54 8.35
N GLY A 46 -5.07 -12.17 7.60
CA GLY A 46 -4.67 -12.90 6.40
C GLY A 46 -3.16 -12.85 6.22
N PHE A 47 -2.61 -13.98 5.82
CA PHE A 47 -1.17 -14.16 5.66
C PHE A 47 -0.85 -14.74 4.28
N CYS A 48 0.27 -14.31 3.71
CA CYS A 48 0.86 -14.93 2.53
C CYS A 48 2.38 -14.82 2.60
N ALA A 49 3.08 -15.94 2.49
CA ALA A 49 4.52 -15.95 2.27
C ALA A 49 4.78 -16.10 0.78
N MET A 50 5.49 -15.16 0.18
CA MET A 50 5.86 -15.15 -1.23
C MET A 50 7.38 -15.24 -1.36
N GLN A 51 7.86 -16.17 -2.19
CA GLN A 51 9.28 -16.23 -2.54
C GLN A 51 9.53 -15.33 -3.75
N TRP A 52 10.40 -14.35 -3.60
CA TRP A 52 10.93 -13.58 -4.71
C TRP A 52 12.04 -14.38 -5.39
N THR A 53 11.89 -14.63 -6.69
CA THR A 53 13.03 -15.02 -7.51
C THR A 53 13.84 -13.74 -7.76
N THR A 54 14.96 -13.60 -7.06
CA THR A 54 15.98 -12.61 -7.44
C THR A 54 16.40 -12.95 -8.86
N PHE A 55 16.14 -12.04 -9.79
CA PHE A 55 16.64 -12.16 -11.15
C PHE A 55 18.15 -12.35 -11.08
N GLY A 56 18.62 -13.49 -11.57
CA GLY A 56 20.04 -13.85 -11.57
C GLY A 56 20.85 -12.73 -12.19
N SER A 57 21.97 -12.42 -11.54
CA SER A 57 22.99 -11.45 -11.96
C SER A 57 23.18 -11.46 -13.47
N PHE A 58 22.56 -10.51 -14.18
CA PHE A 58 22.92 -10.25 -15.56
C PHE A 58 24.35 -9.70 -15.54
N GLY A 59 25.23 -10.28 -16.35
CA GLY A 59 26.61 -9.81 -16.46
C GLY A 59 26.62 -8.30 -16.74
N ARG A 60 27.56 -7.58 -16.10
CA ARG A 60 27.82 -6.16 -16.37
C ARG A 60 27.90 -5.95 -17.88
N GLY A 61 27.04 -5.08 -18.43
CA GLY A 61 27.04 -4.71 -19.85
C GLY A 61 26.16 -5.56 -20.78
N VAL A 62 25.34 -6.48 -20.27
CA VAL A 62 24.37 -7.23 -21.09
C VAL A 62 22.95 -6.74 -20.77
N THR A 63 22.27 -6.17 -21.76
CA THR A 63 20.87 -5.78 -21.66
C THR A 63 20.00 -7.05 -21.63
N PRO A 64 19.09 -7.26 -20.67
CA PRO A 64 18.11 -8.34 -20.79
C PRO A 64 17.04 -8.06 -21.85
N PHE A 65 16.89 -6.78 -22.22
CA PHE A 65 15.71 -6.28 -22.92
C PHE A 65 16.08 -5.60 -24.24
N ALA A 66 16.68 -6.38 -25.16
CA ALA A 66 16.73 -6.04 -26.57
C ALA A 66 15.45 -6.57 -27.26
N GLY A 67 14.30 -6.01 -26.87
CA GLY A 67 13.01 -6.28 -27.52
C GLY A 67 12.12 -7.29 -26.79
N SER A 68 10.86 -6.89 -26.59
CA SER A 68 9.68 -7.68 -26.14
C SER A 68 9.26 -7.68 -24.66
N SER A 69 9.94 -6.99 -23.74
CA SER A 69 9.40 -6.80 -22.38
C SER A 69 8.31 -5.73 -22.37
N SER A 70 7.09 -6.12 -21.98
CA SER A 70 6.01 -5.19 -21.64
C SER A 70 6.43 -4.33 -20.43
N GLY A 71 6.44 -3.01 -20.56
CA GLY A 71 6.73 -2.06 -19.49
C GLY A 71 7.54 -0.85 -19.94
N TYR A 72 7.76 0.10 -19.03
CA TYR A 72 8.60 1.27 -19.25
C TYR A 72 10.07 0.88 -19.45
N VAL A 73 10.71 1.51 -20.43
CA VAL A 73 12.15 1.43 -20.69
C VAL A 73 12.64 2.79 -21.19
N GLU A 74 13.76 3.26 -20.64
CA GLU A 74 14.44 4.48 -21.07
C GLU A 74 15.95 4.24 -21.13
N ASN A 75 16.58 4.64 -22.24
CA ASN A 75 17.99 4.35 -22.51
C ASN A 75 18.85 5.61 -22.38
N TYR A 76 20.04 5.44 -21.81
CA TYR A 76 21.02 6.49 -21.58
C TYR A 76 22.32 6.13 -22.30
N GLN A 77 22.68 6.89 -23.33
CA GLN A 77 23.92 6.68 -24.06
C GLN A 77 25.04 7.55 -23.49
N CYS A 78 26.23 6.97 -23.33
CA CYS A 78 27.42 7.75 -23.03
C CYS A 78 27.93 8.44 -24.30
N PRO A 79 28.33 9.73 -24.24
CA PRO A 79 28.72 10.53 -25.42
C PRO A 79 30.10 10.16 -26.00
N HIS A 80 30.76 9.13 -25.46
CA HIS A 80 32.10 8.70 -25.85
C HIS A 80 32.16 7.18 -26.04
N GLY A 81 33.15 6.74 -26.82
CA GLY A 81 33.47 5.32 -27.01
C GLY A 81 34.01 4.66 -25.74
N MET A 82 34.35 3.37 -25.85
CA MET A 82 34.93 2.60 -24.75
C MET A 82 36.26 3.20 -24.28
N ILE A 83 36.34 3.55 -23.00
CA ILE A 83 37.54 4.12 -22.37
C ILE A 83 38.32 3.03 -21.60
N SER A 84 37.62 2.06 -21.00
CA SER A 84 38.21 0.88 -20.36
C SER A 84 37.24 -0.31 -20.41
N SER A 85 37.72 -1.52 -20.07
CA SER A 85 36.89 -2.73 -19.96
C SER A 85 35.86 -2.68 -18.82
N GLU A 86 36.07 -1.79 -17.83
CA GLU A 86 35.18 -1.62 -16.68
C GLU A 86 34.14 -0.51 -16.90
N HIS A 87 34.30 0.26 -17.98
CA HIS A 87 33.49 1.43 -18.30
C HIS A 87 32.16 1.04 -18.97
N ARG A 88 31.02 1.48 -18.41
CA ARG A 88 29.69 1.26 -19.00
C ARG A 88 29.35 2.34 -20.03
N MET A 89 29.40 1.97 -21.31
CA MET A 89 29.03 2.88 -22.41
C MET A 89 27.51 3.14 -22.55
N TRP A 90 26.70 2.51 -21.69
CA TRP A 90 25.24 2.53 -21.75
C TRP A 90 24.63 2.34 -20.36
N GLY A 91 23.56 3.09 -20.08
CA GLY A 91 22.69 2.92 -18.92
C GLY A 91 21.22 2.78 -19.35
N GLN A 92 20.38 2.30 -18.44
CA GLN A 92 18.96 2.09 -18.70
C GLN A 92 18.13 2.20 -17.44
N ASN A 93 16.97 2.83 -17.55
CA ASN A 93 15.88 2.64 -16.60
C ASN A 93 14.87 1.67 -17.19
N TYR A 94 14.38 0.71 -16.39
CA TYR A 94 13.32 -0.18 -16.84
C TYR A 94 12.40 -0.65 -15.70
N GLU A 95 11.13 -0.84 -16.03
CA GLU A 95 10.11 -1.37 -15.13
C GLU A 95 10.35 -2.88 -14.85
N GLN A 96 10.27 -3.26 -13.57
CA GLN A 96 10.42 -4.64 -13.12
C GLN A 96 9.06 -5.27 -12.86
N THR A 97 8.29 -5.48 -13.93
CA THR A 97 6.90 -5.99 -13.88
C THR A 97 6.73 -7.30 -13.11
N TRP A 98 7.75 -8.16 -13.07
CA TRP A 98 7.73 -9.40 -12.29
C TRP A 98 7.74 -9.17 -10.78
N ILE A 99 8.42 -8.12 -10.29
CA ILE A 99 8.39 -7.75 -8.86
C ILE A 99 6.99 -7.28 -8.50
N GLU A 100 6.42 -6.43 -9.35
CA GLU A 100 5.10 -5.84 -9.15
C GLU A 100 3.99 -6.89 -9.18
N ASN A 101 4.06 -7.86 -10.11
CA ASN A 101 3.11 -8.96 -10.19
C ASN A 101 3.22 -9.89 -8.97
N SER A 102 4.45 -10.28 -8.59
CA SER A 102 4.66 -11.13 -7.41
C SER A 102 4.19 -10.45 -6.12
N TRP A 103 4.43 -9.14 -6.00
CA TRP A 103 3.95 -8.34 -4.88
C TRP A 103 2.42 -8.31 -4.84
N ARG A 104 1.78 -8.05 -5.98
CA ARG A 104 0.32 -8.01 -6.13
C ARG A 104 -0.31 -9.35 -5.75
N ASP A 105 0.26 -10.46 -6.18
CA ASP A 105 -0.24 -11.80 -5.87
C ASP A 105 -0.12 -12.11 -4.37
N GLY A 106 1.00 -11.74 -3.74
CA GLY A 106 1.21 -11.91 -2.30
C GLY A 106 0.23 -11.09 -1.47
N PHE A 107 0.11 -9.79 -1.77
CA PHE A 107 -0.83 -8.90 -1.11
C PHE A 107 -2.28 -9.37 -1.28
N ASN A 108 -2.70 -9.69 -2.51
CA ASN A 108 -4.07 -10.12 -2.80
C ASN A 108 -4.43 -11.44 -2.12
N SER A 109 -3.48 -12.37 -2.02
CA SER A 109 -3.69 -13.65 -1.34
C SER A 109 -3.91 -13.47 0.16
N ALA A 110 -3.10 -12.63 0.82
CA ALA A 110 -3.29 -12.31 2.23
C ALA A 110 -4.61 -11.53 2.45
N TYR A 111 -4.90 -10.56 1.57
CA TYR A 111 -6.12 -9.77 1.63
C TYR A 111 -7.39 -10.60 1.44
N SER A 112 -7.44 -11.51 0.47
CA SER A 112 -8.61 -12.35 0.22
C SER A 112 -8.91 -13.27 1.39
N ARG A 113 -7.88 -13.87 2.00
CA ARG A 113 -8.01 -14.74 3.19
C ARG A 113 -8.61 -13.98 4.38
N MET A 114 -8.17 -12.75 4.61
CA MET A 114 -8.74 -11.89 5.66
C MET A 114 -10.22 -11.58 5.39
N LEU A 115 -10.61 -11.33 4.14
CA LEU A 115 -12.01 -11.10 3.77
C LEU A 115 -12.87 -12.37 3.87
N GLU A 116 -12.32 -13.54 3.54
CA GLU A 116 -12.99 -14.85 3.69
C GLU A 116 -13.29 -15.14 5.16
N GLU A 117 -12.32 -14.87 6.05
CA GLU A 117 -12.52 -14.97 7.49
C GLU A 117 -13.62 -14.02 7.97
N ALA A 118 -13.59 -12.76 7.54
CA ALA A 118 -14.63 -11.77 7.85
C ALA A 118 -16.02 -12.20 7.34
N GLY A 119 -16.08 -12.75 6.13
CA GLY A 119 -17.31 -13.28 5.55
C GLY A 119 -17.89 -14.43 6.37
N THR A 120 -17.05 -15.30 6.92
CA THR A 120 -17.45 -16.41 7.79
C THR A 120 -18.08 -15.91 9.10
N LEU A 121 -17.67 -14.74 9.59
CA LEU A 121 -18.29 -14.07 10.74
C LEU A 121 -19.62 -13.37 10.40
N GLY A 122 -20.00 -13.32 9.12
CA GLY A 122 -21.14 -12.55 8.64
C GLY A 122 -20.89 -11.04 8.72
N ALA A 123 -19.65 -10.61 8.48
CA ALA A 123 -19.26 -9.21 8.46
C ALA A 123 -19.71 -8.54 7.16
N HIS A 124 -20.22 -7.31 7.27
CA HIS A 124 -20.42 -6.42 6.12
C HIS A 124 -19.12 -5.79 5.66
N GLY A 125 -18.19 -5.55 6.59
CA GLY A 125 -16.90 -4.98 6.24
C GLY A 125 -15.80 -5.22 7.26
N VAL A 126 -14.60 -4.76 6.91
CA VAL A 126 -13.41 -4.74 7.77
C VAL A 126 -12.92 -3.31 7.93
N VAL A 127 -12.82 -2.84 9.17
CA VAL A 127 -12.37 -1.48 9.53
C VAL A 127 -11.01 -1.52 10.24
N GLY A 128 -10.31 -0.39 10.22
CA GLY A 128 -9.01 -0.25 10.88
C GLY A 128 -7.99 -1.25 10.35
N LEU A 129 -8.01 -1.50 9.04
CA LEU A 129 -7.09 -2.42 8.41
C LEU A 129 -5.65 -1.93 8.58
N ILE A 130 -4.73 -2.86 8.87
CA ILE A 130 -3.29 -2.62 8.89
C ILE A 130 -2.66 -3.68 7.99
N ASP A 131 -1.82 -3.25 7.05
CA ASP A 131 -1.03 -4.10 6.18
C ASP A 131 0.47 -3.93 6.48
N SER A 132 1.17 -5.05 6.62
CA SER A 132 2.62 -5.10 6.78
C SER A 132 3.23 -6.07 5.78
N GLU A 133 4.48 -5.79 5.40
CA GLU A 133 5.32 -6.68 4.64
C GLU A 133 6.69 -6.75 5.30
N GLY A 134 7.28 -7.95 5.37
CA GLY A 134 8.58 -8.14 5.99
C GLY A 134 9.27 -9.40 5.53
N PRO A 135 10.61 -9.48 5.63
CA PRO A 135 11.33 -10.71 5.35
C PRO A 135 10.92 -11.80 6.34
N LEU A 136 10.51 -12.97 5.82
CA LEU A 136 10.23 -14.15 6.64
C LEU A 136 11.47 -15.00 6.86
N SER A 137 12.42 -14.93 5.93
CA SER A 137 13.71 -15.62 6.01
C SER A 137 14.80 -14.78 5.36
N ASP A 138 16.05 -15.16 5.59
CA ASP A 138 17.22 -14.53 4.96
C ASP A 138 17.27 -14.75 3.44
N VAL A 139 16.45 -15.66 2.90
CA VAL A 139 16.49 -16.10 1.50
C VAL A 139 15.25 -15.66 0.74
N GLY A 140 15.12 -14.36 0.50
CA GLY A 140 14.20 -13.81 -0.51
C GLY A 140 12.71 -14.17 -0.32
N VAL A 141 12.29 -14.53 0.89
CA VAL A 141 10.88 -14.76 1.22
C VAL A 141 10.33 -13.55 1.96
N VAL A 142 9.23 -13.00 1.46
CA VAL A 142 8.48 -11.91 2.09
C VAL A 142 7.14 -12.42 2.58
N GLU A 143 6.84 -12.13 3.84
CA GLU A 143 5.51 -12.31 4.42
C GLU A 143 4.70 -11.03 4.23
N PHE A 144 3.47 -11.20 3.74
CA PHE A 144 2.40 -10.23 3.78
C PHE A 144 1.46 -10.60 4.91
N HIS A 145 1.18 -9.63 5.78
CA HIS A 145 0.20 -9.76 6.85
C HIS A 145 -0.79 -8.61 6.80
N LEU A 146 -2.07 -8.96 6.75
CA LEU A 146 -3.17 -8.01 6.86
C LEU A 146 -4.01 -8.37 8.08
N SER A 147 -4.45 -7.35 8.81
CA SER A 147 -5.37 -7.53 9.93
C SER A 147 -6.33 -6.36 10.06
N GLY A 148 -7.50 -6.60 10.64
CA GLY A 148 -8.50 -5.56 10.89
C GLY A 148 -9.63 -6.08 11.78
N THR A 149 -10.63 -5.23 12.02
CA THR A 149 -11.82 -5.65 12.79
C THR A 149 -13.00 -5.83 11.85
N ALA A 150 -13.55 -7.04 11.81
CA ALA A 150 -14.79 -7.35 11.12
C ALA A 150 -15.96 -6.64 11.81
N VAL A 151 -16.83 -6.00 11.02
CA VAL A 151 -18.01 -5.27 11.50
C VAL A 151 -19.27 -5.67 10.74
N ARG A 152 -20.40 -5.67 11.43
CA ARG A 152 -21.74 -5.84 10.89
C ARG A 152 -22.47 -4.51 10.93
N VAL A 153 -23.15 -4.16 9.85
CA VAL A 153 -24.10 -3.04 9.85
C VAL A 153 -25.41 -3.54 10.44
N LEU A 154 -25.86 -2.91 11.52
CA LEU A 154 -27.14 -3.24 12.16
C LEU A 154 -28.30 -2.97 11.20
N ASP A 155 -29.32 -3.82 11.26
CA ASP A 155 -30.54 -3.74 10.44
C ASP A 155 -30.33 -3.74 8.92
N ALA A 156 -29.14 -4.13 8.45
CA ALA A 156 -28.82 -4.29 7.02
C ALA A 156 -28.95 -5.76 6.57
N PRO A 157 -29.39 -6.00 5.32
CA PRO A 157 -29.37 -7.35 4.75
C PRO A 157 -27.95 -7.90 4.68
N ALA A 158 -27.82 -9.22 4.53
CA ALA A 158 -26.53 -9.87 4.38
C ALA A 158 -25.74 -9.26 3.19
N PRO A 159 -24.43 -9.01 3.35
CA PRO A 159 -23.61 -8.39 2.32
C PRO A 159 -23.40 -9.34 1.14
N HIS A 160 -23.39 -8.81 -0.08
CA HIS A 160 -22.93 -9.57 -1.25
C HIS A 160 -21.40 -9.69 -1.28
N HIS A 161 -20.70 -8.67 -0.79
CA HIS A 161 -19.24 -8.60 -0.70
C HIS A 161 -18.86 -7.87 0.59
N VAL A 162 -17.78 -8.33 1.23
CA VAL A 162 -17.21 -7.66 2.41
C VAL A 162 -16.42 -6.45 1.93
N TRP A 163 -16.83 -5.24 2.33
CA TRP A 163 -16.06 -4.02 2.04
C TRP A 163 -14.89 -3.88 3.02
N SER A 164 -13.90 -3.05 2.70
CA SER A 164 -12.76 -2.83 3.60
C SER A 164 -12.24 -1.40 3.60
N THR A 165 -11.59 -1.00 4.69
CA THR A 165 -10.98 0.32 4.84
C THR A 165 -9.87 0.33 5.88
N TYR A 166 -8.85 1.15 5.64
CA TYR A 166 -7.83 1.53 6.63
C TYR A 166 -8.39 2.43 7.74
N LEU A 167 -9.59 2.98 7.56
CA LEU A 167 -10.19 3.92 8.50
C LEU A 167 -10.89 3.19 9.65
N ALA A 168 -10.88 3.81 10.82
CA ALA A 168 -11.62 3.37 11.99
C ALA A 168 -12.20 4.57 12.74
N GLY A 169 -13.22 4.29 13.54
CA GLY A 169 -13.82 5.26 14.46
C GLY A 169 -14.21 6.57 13.82
N GLN A 170 -13.74 7.68 14.39
CA GLN A 170 -14.08 9.03 13.96
C GLN A 170 -13.69 9.30 12.50
N ARG A 171 -12.58 8.74 12.01
CA ARG A 171 -12.16 8.92 10.61
C ARG A 171 -13.15 8.27 9.64
N LEU A 172 -13.66 7.09 10.00
CA LEU A 172 -14.68 6.42 9.20
C LEU A 172 -16.03 7.16 9.28
N ALA A 173 -16.42 7.62 10.47
CA ALA A 173 -17.65 8.40 10.67
C ALA A 173 -17.68 9.64 9.77
N LYS A 174 -16.57 10.37 9.70
CA LYS A 174 -16.48 11.57 8.85
C LYS A 174 -16.58 11.29 7.35
N ILE A 175 -16.19 10.11 6.89
CA ILE A 175 -16.37 9.72 5.48
C ILE A 175 -17.86 9.49 5.18
N PHE A 176 -18.59 8.83 6.08
CA PHE A 176 -20.05 8.67 5.94
C PHE A 176 -20.81 10.00 6.02
N GLU A 177 -20.44 10.88 6.96
CA GLU A 177 -20.98 12.24 7.05
C GLU A 177 -20.72 13.04 5.76
N ALA A 178 -19.52 12.90 5.19
CA ALA A 178 -19.11 13.50 3.91
C ALA A 178 -19.90 12.95 2.70
N GLY A 179 -20.71 11.91 2.88
CA GLY A 179 -21.51 11.29 1.82
C GLY A 179 -20.78 10.20 1.03
N TYR A 180 -19.72 9.64 1.60
CA TYR A 180 -18.91 8.57 1.01
C TYR A 180 -18.97 7.29 1.84
N ALA A 181 -18.93 6.14 1.17
CA ALA A 181 -18.88 4.82 1.79
C ALA A 181 -17.60 4.08 1.34
N PRO A 182 -16.96 3.31 2.22
CA PRO A 182 -15.86 2.44 1.82
C PRO A 182 -16.31 1.39 0.80
N VAL A 183 -15.43 1.10 -0.14
CA VAL A 183 -15.58 -0.03 -1.08
C VAL A 183 -14.50 -1.07 -0.79
N SER A 184 -13.25 -0.64 -0.80
CA SER A 184 -12.10 -1.50 -0.49
C SER A 184 -10.89 -0.65 -0.10
N VAL A 185 -9.90 -1.26 0.52
CA VAL A 185 -8.53 -0.75 0.45
C VAL A 185 -7.96 -0.96 -0.95
N VAL A 186 -6.99 -0.14 -1.33
CA VAL A 186 -6.20 -0.28 -2.55
C VAL A 186 -4.75 -0.11 -2.16
N SER A 187 -3.89 -1.00 -2.64
CA SER A 187 -2.44 -0.95 -2.43
C SER A 187 -1.75 -1.46 -3.69
N SER A 188 -0.63 -0.83 -4.06
CA SER A 188 0.16 -1.18 -5.24
C SER A 188 1.62 -0.84 -5.03
N VAL A 189 2.49 -1.57 -5.72
CA VAL A 189 3.92 -1.28 -5.83
C VAL A 189 4.28 -1.16 -7.30
N ALA A 190 5.13 -0.18 -7.60
CA ALA A 190 5.88 -0.10 -8.84
C ALA A 190 7.37 -0.20 -8.54
N SER A 191 8.15 -0.82 -9.42
CA SER A 191 9.60 -0.99 -9.26
C SER A 191 10.33 -0.66 -10.56
N VAL A 192 11.20 0.34 -10.52
CA VAL A 192 12.06 0.73 -11.63
C VAL A 192 13.50 0.42 -11.28
N ARG A 193 14.16 -0.37 -12.14
CA ARG A 193 15.60 -0.60 -12.07
C ARG A 193 16.34 0.53 -12.78
N VAL A 194 17.40 1.02 -12.17
CA VAL A 194 18.41 1.89 -12.76
C VAL A 194 19.67 1.05 -12.98
N LEU A 195 20.00 0.80 -14.23
CA LEU A 195 21.34 0.42 -14.66
C LEU A 195 22.09 1.69 -14.97
N SER A 196 23.05 2.05 -14.12
CA SER A 196 23.76 3.32 -14.24
C SER A 196 24.49 3.44 -15.58
N SER A 197 24.31 4.59 -16.23
CA SER A 197 25.23 5.05 -17.28
C SER A 197 26.56 5.49 -16.66
N CYS A 198 27.61 5.59 -17.47
CA CYS A 198 28.89 6.16 -17.01
C CYS A 198 28.71 7.52 -16.31
N ILE A 199 27.88 8.42 -16.88
CA ILE A 199 27.62 9.75 -16.33
C ILE A 199 27.01 9.62 -14.92
N THR A 200 26.01 8.75 -14.77
CA THR A 200 25.37 8.49 -13.49
C THR A 200 26.33 7.88 -12.46
N GLU A 201 27.17 6.91 -12.85
CA GLU A 201 28.21 6.35 -11.96
C GLU A 201 29.16 7.45 -11.46
N TYR A 202 29.63 8.33 -12.35
CA TYR A 202 30.55 9.43 -12.01
C TYR A 202 29.90 10.49 -11.10
N LEU A 203 28.67 10.91 -11.42
CA LEU A 203 27.92 11.88 -10.62
C LEU A 203 27.62 11.32 -9.21
N MET A 204 27.22 10.05 -9.13
CA MET A 204 27.00 9.36 -7.85
C MET A 204 28.30 9.17 -7.04
N GLY A 205 29.45 9.05 -7.72
CA GLY A 205 30.77 9.00 -7.09
C GLY A 205 31.31 10.36 -6.61
N GLY A 206 30.58 11.46 -6.78
CA GLY A 206 31.01 12.80 -6.36
C GLY A 206 32.09 13.43 -7.27
N THR A 207 32.31 12.87 -8.46
CA THR A 207 33.37 13.29 -9.40
C THR A 207 32.87 14.22 -10.51
N GLY A 208 31.72 14.86 -10.32
CA GLY A 208 31.04 15.70 -11.32
C GLY A 208 31.88 16.86 -11.91
N ALA A 209 33.01 17.20 -11.29
CA ALA A 209 33.93 18.22 -11.77
C ALA A 209 34.74 17.83 -13.03
N MET A 210 34.77 16.55 -13.43
CA MET A 210 35.59 16.11 -14.57
C MET A 210 34.96 16.41 -15.94
N TRP A 211 33.64 16.58 -16.01
CA TRP A 211 32.88 16.71 -17.28
C TRP A 211 32.35 18.12 -17.55
N SER A 212 32.49 19.04 -16.60
CA SER A 212 32.05 20.42 -16.78
C SER A 212 33.17 21.39 -16.42
N VAL A 213 33.54 22.24 -17.38
CA VAL A 213 34.37 23.43 -17.16
C VAL A 213 33.70 24.45 -16.22
N ASN A 214 32.40 24.26 -15.92
CA ASN A 214 31.62 24.99 -14.92
C ASN A 214 30.82 23.98 -14.10
N ALA A 215 31.47 23.30 -13.14
CA ALA A 215 30.84 22.25 -12.33
C ALA A 215 29.81 22.84 -11.36
N GLU A 216 28.65 23.20 -11.89
CA GLU A 216 27.46 23.51 -11.09
C GLU A 216 26.83 22.19 -10.60
N THR A 217 26.29 22.22 -9.39
CA THR A 217 25.48 21.13 -8.85
C THR A 217 24.32 20.86 -9.80
N THR A 218 24.27 19.68 -10.41
CA THR A 218 23.24 19.31 -11.38
C THR A 218 22.45 18.11 -10.92
N GLU A 219 21.21 18.03 -11.39
CA GLU A 219 20.33 16.90 -11.15
C GLU A 219 20.83 15.66 -11.90
N ILE A 220 20.83 14.50 -11.23
CA ILE A 220 21.15 13.23 -11.89
C ILE A 220 19.91 12.76 -12.64
N GLU A 221 19.74 13.24 -13.86
CA GLU A 221 18.55 13.05 -14.72
C GLU A 221 18.09 11.59 -14.74
N GLN A 222 19.01 10.64 -14.91
CA GLN A 222 18.68 9.21 -14.94
C GLN A 222 17.95 8.74 -13.68
N ILE A 223 18.38 9.18 -12.50
CA ILE A 223 17.77 8.77 -11.22
C ILE A 223 16.41 9.45 -11.05
N VAL A 224 16.32 10.73 -11.42
CA VAL A 224 15.08 11.50 -11.28
C VAL A 224 14.00 11.00 -12.22
N SER A 225 14.36 10.66 -13.46
CA SER A 225 13.44 10.02 -14.39
C SER A 225 12.89 8.71 -13.83
N ALA A 226 13.76 7.84 -13.29
CA ALA A 226 13.33 6.59 -12.66
C ALA A 226 12.40 6.80 -11.45
N GLN A 227 12.66 7.83 -10.62
CA GLN A 227 11.78 8.19 -9.51
C GLN A 227 10.41 8.71 -9.98
N ASN A 228 10.40 9.55 -11.02
CA ASN A 228 9.17 10.06 -11.61
C ASN A 228 8.32 8.93 -12.18
N GLU A 229 8.97 8.03 -12.91
CA GLU A 229 8.28 6.93 -13.57
C GLU A 229 7.75 5.89 -12.59
N SER A 230 8.54 5.52 -11.57
CA SER A 230 8.08 4.64 -10.48
C SER A 230 6.79 5.16 -9.84
N ARG A 231 6.68 6.49 -9.61
CA ARG A 231 5.45 7.11 -9.10
C ARG A 231 4.32 7.11 -10.12
N ALA A 232 4.61 7.31 -11.40
CA ALA A 232 3.61 7.34 -12.47
C ALA A 232 2.97 5.95 -12.65
N ILE A 233 3.78 4.89 -12.67
CA ILE A 233 3.35 3.50 -12.78
C ILE A 233 2.48 3.12 -11.57
N ALA A 234 2.91 3.41 -10.33
CA ALA A 234 2.12 3.14 -9.13
C ALA A 234 0.75 3.83 -9.17
N ARG A 235 0.69 5.09 -9.62
CA ARG A 235 -0.58 5.81 -9.83
C ARG A 235 -1.44 5.15 -10.92
N SER A 236 -0.83 4.63 -11.98
CA SER A 236 -1.54 3.91 -13.05
C SER A 236 -2.22 2.64 -12.52
N PHE A 237 -1.51 1.85 -11.69
CA PHE A 237 -2.06 0.64 -11.08
C PHE A 237 -3.22 0.93 -10.13
N VAL A 238 -3.13 2.00 -9.33
CA VAL A 238 -4.24 2.40 -8.47
C VAL A 238 -5.44 2.87 -9.29
N ARG A 239 -5.22 3.72 -10.31
CA ARG A 239 -6.30 4.20 -11.19
C ARG A 239 -7.08 3.05 -11.84
N ALA A 240 -6.39 2.00 -12.27
CA ALA A 240 -7.01 0.81 -12.84
C ALA A 240 -7.95 0.07 -11.85
N GLN A 241 -7.71 0.19 -10.55
CA GLN A 241 -8.50 -0.45 -9.48
C GLN A 241 -9.65 0.41 -8.94
N LEU A 242 -9.73 1.69 -9.31
CA LEU A 242 -10.76 2.59 -8.77
C LEU A 242 -12.13 2.42 -9.44
N HIS A 243 -12.17 2.03 -10.71
CA HIS A 243 -13.42 1.89 -11.50
C HIS A 243 -14.38 3.10 -11.37
N GLY A 244 -13.85 4.32 -11.38
CA GLY A 244 -14.61 5.56 -11.25
C GLY A 244 -14.84 6.04 -9.82
N ASP A 245 -14.46 5.26 -8.81
CA ASP A 245 -14.48 5.68 -7.40
C ASP A 245 -13.28 6.58 -7.06
N ALA A 246 -13.30 7.20 -5.87
CA ALA A 246 -12.22 8.07 -5.41
C ALA A 246 -11.24 7.33 -4.50
N LEU A 247 -9.96 7.72 -4.54
CA LEU A 247 -8.95 7.28 -3.58
C LEU A 247 -8.82 8.34 -2.47
N HIS A 248 -9.13 7.96 -1.23
CA HIS A 248 -9.02 8.83 -0.05
C HIS A 248 -7.95 8.36 0.92
N GLY A 249 -7.26 9.32 1.55
CA GLY A 249 -6.15 9.03 2.45
C GLY A 249 -4.97 8.38 1.74
N ALA A 250 -4.70 8.81 0.49
CA ALA A 250 -3.64 8.26 -0.32
C ALA A 250 -2.27 8.52 0.31
N SER A 251 -1.49 7.46 0.50
CA SER A 251 -0.13 7.51 1.02
C SER A 251 0.81 6.87 0.01
N MET A 252 1.92 7.55 -0.29
CA MET A 252 2.95 7.04 -1.17
C MET A 252 4.28 6.98 -0.43
N THR A 253 4.86 5.79 -0.34
CA THR A 253 6.19 5.58 0.25
C THR A 253 7.17 5.14 -0.82
N GLY A 254 8.39 5.66 -0.74
CA GLY A 254 9.47 5.29 -1.65
C GLY A 254 10.48 4.40 -0.94
N LEU A 255 11.04 3.44 -1.67
CA LEU A 255 12.18 2.64 -1.24
C LEU A 255 13.25 2.74 -2.32
N THR A 256 14.49 2.98 -1.93
CA THR A 256 15.65 2.96 -2.83
C THR A 256 16.67 1.99 -2.29
N ARG A 257 17.09 1.02 -3.12
CA ARG A 257 18.15 0.06 -2.80
C ARG A 257 19.27 0.19 -3.80
N GLU A 258 20.50 0.30 -3.32
CA GLU A 258 21.70 0.28 -4.15
C GLU A 258 22.28 -1.14 -4.20
N PHE A 259 22.60 -1.60 -5.40
CA PHE A 259 23.16 -2.95 -5.64
C PHE A 259 24.63 -2.91 -6.04
N ALA A 260 25.01 -1.85 -6.73
CA ALA A 260 26.38 -1.49 -7.10
C ALA A 260 26.41 0.02 -7.30
N GLN A 261 27.60 0.61 -7.42
CA GLN A 261 27.76 2.06 -7.57
C GLN A 261 26.84 2.62 -8.69
N GLY A 262 25.84 3.40 -8.29
CA GLY A 262 24.84 4.00 -9.19
C GLY A 262 23.74 3.07 -9.70
N ASP A 263 23.86 1.75 -9.50
CA ASP A 263 22.81 0.77 -9.83
C ASP A 263 21.77 0.74 -8.71
N LEU A 264 20.58 1.27 -9.00
CA LEU A 264 19.51 1.43 -8.03
C LEU A 264 18.29 0.58 -8.39
N GLU A 265 17.52 0.21 -7.37
CA GLU A 265 16.12 -0.17 -7.49
C GLU A 265 15.30 0.90 -6.77
N ILE A 266 14.33 1.48 -7.47
CA ILE A 266 13.44 2.51 -6.94
C ILE A 266 12.03 1.96 -6.96
N GLN A 267 11.50 1.68 -5.76
CA GLN A 267 10.12 1.26 -5.58
C GLN A 267 9.26 2.41 -5.07
N SER A 268 8.02 2.48 -5.58
CA SER A 268 6.98 3.36 -5.07
C SER A 268 5.77 2.52 -4.66
N ARG A 269 5.43 2.52 -3.37
CA ARG A 269 4.20 1.91 -2.86
C ARG A 269 3.14 2.98 -2.68
N LEU A 270 1.97 2.80 -3.30
CA LEU A 270 0.82 3.71 -3.16
C LEU A 270 -0.37 2.94 -2.60
N SER A 271 -0.90 3.40 -1.47
CA SER A 271 -2.08 2.82 -0.81
C SER A 271 -3.11 3.88 -0.44
N GLY A 272 -4.36 3.45 -0.23
CA GLY A 272 -5.45 4.31 0.24
C GLY A 272 -6.80 3.60 0.28
N ASN A 273 -7.85 4.37 0.57
CA ASN A 273 -9.22 3.87 0.64
C ASN A 273 -9.96 4.18 -0.65
N ARG A 274 -10.43 3.15 -1.35
CA ARG A 274 -11.40 3.33 -2.42
C ARG A 274 -12.76 3.63 -1.79
N ILE A 275 -13.27 4.84 -2.04
CA ILE A 275 -14.53 5.32 -1.51
C ILE A 275 -15.49 5.70 -2.64
N ARG A 276 -16.77 5.39 -2.43
CA ARG A 276 -17.85 5.72 -3.35
C ARG A 276 -18.78 6.75 -2.74
N ARG A 277 -19.13 7.76 -3.53
CA ARG A 277 -20.17 8.72 -3.13
C ARG A 277 -21.53 8.04 -3.17
N PHE A 278 -22.28 8.12 -2.07
CA PHE A 278 -23.63 7.54 -1.96
C PHE A 278 -24.71 8.58 -1.62
N LYS A 279 -24.30 9.77 -1.14
CA LYS A 279 -25.18 10.92 -0.92
C LYS A 279 -24.43 12.23 -1.11
N ASP A 280 -25.18 13.32 -1.17
CA ASP A 280 -24.59 14.65 -1.02
C ASP A 280 -24.10 14.89 0.42
N PHE A 281 -23.14 15.80 0.55
CA PHE A 281 -22.65 16.18 1.87
C PHE A 281 -23.79 16.80 2.66
N ASP A 282 -23.99 16.31 3.88
CA ASP A 282 -24.95 16.91 4.80
C ASP A 282 -24.23 17.96 5.64
N PRO A 283 -24.38 19.27 5.32
CA PRO A 283 -23.64 20.31 6.02
C PRO A 283 -24.02 20.31 7.50
N LEU A 284 -23.00 20.21 8.36
CA LEU A 284 -23.18 20.41 9.79
C LEU A 284 -23.85 21.76 10.02
N THR A 285 -24.88 21.79 10.88
CA THR A 285 -25.49 23.05 11.30
C THR A 285 -24.39 23.98 11.81
N ALA A 286 -24.36 25.22 11.32
CA ALA A 286 -23.35 26.19 11.71
C ALA A 286 -23.23 26.22 13.26
N PRO A 287 -22.01 26.09 13.81
CA PRO A 287 -21.84 26.07 15.25
C PRO A 287 -22.43 27.33 15.84
N ARG A 288 -23.30 27.18 16.85
CA ARG A 288 -23.85 28.33 17.56
C ARG A 288 -22.69 28.96 18.35
N PRO A 289 -22.31 30.23 18.08
CA PRO A 289 -21.23 30.85 18.83
C PRO A 289 -21.63 30.95 20.31
N THR A 290 -20.96 30.18 21.17
CA THR A 290 -21.20 30.16 22.62
C THR A 290 -20.58 31.37 23.32
N VAL A 291 -19.63 32.04 22.67
CA VAL A 291 -18.98 33.26 23.15
C VAL A 291 -18.84 34.23 21.99
N ARG A 292 -19.28 35.48 22.17
CA ARG A 292 -18.89 36.60 21.30
C ARG A 292 -17.81 37.37 22.03
N LEU A 293 -16.63 37.50 21.43
CA LEU A 293 -15.65 38.48 21.86
C LEU A 293 -16.14 39.83 21.30
N SER A 294 -16.78 40.62 22.17
CA SER A 294 -17.03 42.05 21.94
C SER A 294 -15.77 42.86 22.19
#